data_AF-A0A642PM82-F1
#
_entry.id   AF-A0A642PM82-F1
#
_cell.length_a   1.000
_cell.length_b   1.000
_cell.length_c   1.000
_cell.angle_alpha   90.00
_cell.angle_beta   90.00
_cell.angle_gamma   90.00
#
_symmetry.space_group_name_H-M   'P 1'
#
loop_
_entity.id
_entity.type
_entity.pdbx_description
1 polymer ?
#
loop_
_entity_poly.entity_id
_entity_poly.type
_entity_poly.pdbx_seq_one_letter_code
_entity_poly.pdbx_strand_id
1 'polypeptide(L)'
;MGALRATVSIRGREIEILFSHIEFSRKTDKKGRPVTSVIGGKLTFSIEATKDTEILESMVNSQFKPVSGKIIFYRTDDNSVFRIIEFRCAYIVYYKEVFNVDKKRPLFTAHPINQGENSLIL
;
A
#
# COMPACT_ATOMS: atom_id res chain seq x y z
N MET A 1 -2.11 22.84 -8.21
CA MET A 1 -2.30 21.65 -7.34
C MET A 1 -0.91 21.22 -6.90
N GLY A 2 -0.64 21.21 -5.59
CA GLY A 2 0.68 20.82 -5.07
C GLY A 2 0.96 19.36 -5.40
N ALA A 3 2.19 19.06 -5.82
CA ALA A 3 2.65 17.69 -5.94
C ALA A 3 2.77 17.08 -4.54
N LEU A 4 2.42 15.80 -4.42
CA LEU A 4 2.63 15.01 -3.21
C LEU A 4 3.69 13.95 -3.52
N ARG A 5 4.63 13.78 -2.60
CA ARG A 5 5.59 12.68 -2.60
C ARG A 5 5.17 11.68 -1.54
N ALA A 6 5.37 10.38 -1.77
CA ALA A 6 5.03 9.37 -0.78
C ALA A 6 6.18 8.37 -0.58
N THR A 7 6.40 7.95 0.66
CA THR A 7 7.34 6.88 1.00
C THR A 7 6.63 5.79 1.79
N VAL A 8 7.02 4.53 1.56
CA VAL A 8 6.57 3.38 2.35
C VAL A 8 7.73 2.86 3.17
N SER A 9 7.50 2.65 4.47
CA SER A 9 8.42 1.96 5.35
C SER A 9 7.92 0.55 5.62
N ILE A 10 8.67 -0.47 5.16
CA ILE A 10 8.42 -1.89 5.42
C ILE A 10 9.73 -2.52 5.90
N ARG A 11 9.68 -3.25 7.02
CA ARG A 11 10.85 -3.95 7.59
C ARG A 11 12.08 -3.06 7.81
N GLY A 12 11.87 -1.78 8.11
CA GLY A 12 12.95 -0.81 8.36
C GLY A 12 13.58 -0.21 7.10
N ARG A 13 13.14 -0.60 5.90
CA ARG A 13 13.50 0.09 4.65
C ARG A 13 12.46 1.12 4.28
N GLU A 14 12.91 2.27 3.79
CA GLU A 14 12.07 3.32 3.24
C GLU A 14 12.20 3.35 1.73
N ILE A 15 11.06 3.27 1.03
CA ILE A 15 11.00 3.17 -0.44
C ILE A 15 10.07 4.24 -0.97
N GLU A 16 10.48 4.95 -2.01
CA GLU A 16 9.65 5.95 -2.68
C GLU A 16 8.54 5.30 -3.49
N ILE A 17 7.30 5.76 -3.27
CA ILE A 17 6.09 5.25 -3.91
C ILE A 17 5.76 6.09 -5.14
N LEU A 18 5.59 5.43 -6.28
CA LEU A 18 5.12 6.03 -7.53
C LEU A 18 3.59 6.14 -7.60
N PHE A 19 2.89 5.19 -6.97
CA PHE A 19 1.43 5.15 -6.94
C PHE A 19 0.94 4.50 -5.65
N SER A 20 -0.13 5.03 -5.05
CA SER A 20 -0.82 4.37 -3.94
C SER A 20 -2.33 4.44 -4.12
N HIS A 21 -3.01 3.39 -3.68
CA HIS A 21 -4.46 3.28 -3.72
C HIS A 21 -4.92 2.49 -2.50
N ILE A 22 -5.89 3.02 -1.77
CA ILE A 22 -6.47 2.37 -0.60
C ILE A 22 -7.96 2.28 -0.82
N GLU A 23 -8.49 1.08 -0.61
CA GLU A 23 -9.90 0.79 -0.86
C GLU A 23 -10.59 0.25 0.39
N PHE A 24 -11.75 0.85 0.67
CA PHE A 24 -12.72 0.37 1.64
C PHE A 24 -14.10 0.36 0.99
N SER A 25 -14.88 -0.66 1.27
CA SER A 25 -16.22 -0.84 0.73
C SER A 25 -17.19 -1.32 1.80
N ARG A 26 -18.49 -1.11 1.59
CA ARG A 26 -19.57 -1.71 2.40
C ARG A 26 -20.78 -1.88 1.49
N LYS A 27 -21.60 -2.91 1.73
CA LYS A 27 -22.80 -3.13 0.91
C LYS A 27 -23.88 -2.11 1.25
N THR A 28 -24.65 -1.72 0.25
CA THR A 28 -25.84 -0.87 0.39
C THR A 28 -27.11 -1.61 -0.02
N ASP A 29 -28.24 -1.24 0.57
CA ASP A 29 -29.56 -1.71 0.14
C ASP A 29 -30.04 -1.00 -1.14
N LYS A 30 -31.24 -1.36 -1.62
CA LYS A 30 -31.89 -0.74 -2.79
C LYS A 30 -32.17 0.77 -2.63
N LYS A 31 -32.05 1.31 -1.41
CA LYS A 31 -32.25 2.73 -1.08
C LYS A 31 -30.91 3.45 -0.80
N GLY A 32 -29.78 2.78 -1.01
CA GLY A 32 -28.44 3.33 -0.78
C GLY A 32 -27.99 3.33 0.68
N ARG A 33 -28.74 2.69 1.60
CA ARG A 33 -28.39 2.66 3.03
C ARG A 33 -27.33 1.58 3.29
N PRO A 34 -26.27 1.86 4.05
CA PRO A 34 -25.30 0.85 4.45
C PRO A 34 -25.96 -0.29 5.24
N VAL A 35 -25.68 -1.54 4.85
CA VAL A 35 -26.26 -2.75 5.49
C VAL A 35 -25.21 -3.71 6.06
N THR A 36 -23.93 -3.48 5.79
CA THR A 36 -22.83 -4.27 6.36
C THR A 36 -21.82 -3.37 7.05
N SER A 37 -21.01 -3.97 7.93
CA SER A 37 -19.74 -3.39 8.37
C SER A 37 -18.84 -3.06 7.18
N VAL A 38 -17.89 -2.15 7.41
CA VAL A 38 -16.87 -1.80 6.42
C VAL A 38 -15.96 -3.01 6.19
N ILE A 39 -15.79 -3.37 4.93
CA ILE A 39 -14.87 -4.39 4.46
C ILE A 39 -13.81 -3.68 3.62
N GLY A 40 -12.54 -3.82 3.94
CA GLY A 40 -11.49 -3.10 3.23
C GLY A 40 -10.13 -3.23 3.89
N GLY A 41 -9.31 -2.20 3.72
CA GLY A 41 -7.91 -2.22 4.16
C GLY A 41 -7.00 -2.88 3.13
N LYS A 42 -7.45 -2.98 1.88
CA LYS A 42 -6.59 -3.34 0.75
C LYS A 42 -5.82 -2.10 0.36
N LEU A 43 -4.57 -2.05 0.80
CA LEU A 43 -3.61 -1.05 0.38
C LEU A 43 -2.91 -1.60 -0.86
N THR A 44 -2.80 -0.78 -1.89
CA THR A 44 -2.09 -1.07 -3.13
C THR A 44 -1.05 0.00 -3.30
N PHE A 45 0.20 -0.37 -3.57
CA PHE A 45 1.21 0.60 -3.93
C PHE A 45 2.12 0.09 -5.03
N SER A 46 2.66 1.04 -5.79
CA SER A 46 3.71 0.79 -6.76
C SER A 46 4.95 1.60 -6.43
N ILE A 47 6.10 0.95 -6.49
CA ILE A 47 7.42 1.54 -6.18
C ILE A 47 8.27 1.56 -7.49
N GLU A 48 9.58 1.88 -7.46
CA GLU A 48 10.55 1.73 -8.60
C GLU A 48 11.38 0.42 -8.51
N ALA A 49 11.66 -0.28 -9.64
CA ALA A 49 12.16 -1.66 -9.55
C ALA A 49 13.63 -1.54 -9.24
N THR A 50 14.01 -2.13 -8.13
CA THR A 50 15.41 -2.29 -7.79
C THR A 50 15.79 -3.75 -7.92
N LYS A 51 17.06 -4.05 -7.68
CA LYS A 51 17.53 -5.43 -7.54
C LYS A 51 16.97 -6.12 -6.28
N ASP A 52 16.22 -5.40 -5.44
CA ASP A 52 15.72 -5.92 -4.17
C ASP A 52 14.50 -6.83 -4.39
N THR A 53 14.66 -8.09 -3.99
CA THR A 53 13.62 -9.12 -4.05
C THR A 53 12.86 -9.29 -2.74
N GLU A 54 13.12 -8.46 -1.73
CA GLU A 54 12.60 -8.67 -0.36
C GLU A 54 11.07 -8.73 -0.28
N ILE A 55 10.35 -7.92 -1.06
CA ILE A 55 8.88 -7.92 -1.06
C ILE A 55 8.36 -9.25 -1.62
N LEU A 56 8.98 -9.74 -2.70
CA LEU A 56 8.65 -11.02 -3.30
C LEU A 56 9.01 -12.19 -2.37
N GLU A 57 10.20 -12.17 -1.78
CA GLU A 57 10.62 -13.16 -0.78
C GLU A 57 9.70 -13.16 0.44
N SER A 58 9.22 -11.99 0.87
CA SER A 58 8.26 -11.88 1.97
C SER A 58 6.93 -12.56 1.63
N MET A 59 6.49 -12.47 0.38
CA MET A 59 5.29 -13.15 -0.09
C MET A 59 5.50 -14.67 -0.23
N VAL A 60 6.59 -15.10 -0.86
CA VAL A 60 6.83 -16.51 -1.21
C VAL A 60 7.38 -17.32 -0.03
N ASN A 61 8.39 -16.82 0.66
CA ASN A 61 9.10 -17.54 1.74
C ASN A 61 8.47 -17.31 3.12
N SER A 62 7.53 -16.37 3.24
CA SER A 62 6.94 -15.96 4.51
C SER A 62 5.44 -15.71 4.40
N GLN A 63 4.74 -16.62 3.69
CA GLN A 63 3.31 -16.55 3.38
C GLN A 63 2.40 -16.22 4.59
N PHE A 64 2.77 -16.70 5.78
CA PHE A 64 2.00 -16.49 7.02
C PHE A 64 2.63 -15.48 7.98
N LYS A 65 3.73 -14.81 7.59
CA LYS A 65 4.31 -13.77 8.45
C LYS A 65 3.69 -12.43 8.12
N PRO A 66 2.96 -11.82 9.07
CA PRO A 66 2.47 -10.46 8.88
C PRO A 66 3.62 -9.47 8.72
N VAL A 67 3.40 -8.46 7.89
CA VAL A 67 4.23 -7.27 7.77
C VAL A 67 3.51 -6.07 8.35
N SER A 68 4.26 -5.20 9.01
CA SER A 68 3.77 -3.92 9.52
C SER A 68 4.66 -2.81 8.97
N GLY A 69 4.06 -1.64 8.80
CA GLY A 69 4.73 -0.52 8.16
C GLY A 69 3.86 0.72 8.14
N LYS A 70 4.38 1.76 7.48
CA LYS A 70 3.68 3.03 7.33
C LYS A 70 3.95 3.64 5.97
N ILE A 71 2.96 4.35 5.43
CA ILE A 71 3.11 5.23 4.29
C ILE A 71 3.07 6.67 4.79
N ILE A 72 4.04 7.48 4.39
CA ILE A 72 4.06 8.91 4.71
C ILE A 72 3.95 9.68 3.40
N PHE A 73 2.96 10.56 3.35
CA PHE A 73 2.77 11.54 2.28
C PHE A 73 3.36 12.86 2.72
N TYR A 74 4.18 13.44 1.86
CA TYR A 74 4.84 14.72 2.03
C TYR A 74 4.31 15.71 1.00
N ARG A 75 4.19 16.97 1.39
CA ARG A 75 4.02 18.05 0.41
C ARG A 75 5.36 18.34 -0.26
N THR A 76 5.38 18.53 -1.58
CA THR A 76 6.62 18.75 -2.33
C THR A 76 7.23 20.14 -2.11
N ASP A 77 6.44 21.11 -1.69
CA ASP A 77 6.85 22.51 -1.50
C ASP A 77 7.71 22.72 -0.24
N ASP A 78 7.27 22.19 0.90
CA ASP A 78 7.94 22.40 2.19
C ASP A 78 8.43 21.09 2.85
N ASN A 79 8.25 19.96 2.17
CA ASN A 79 8.55 18.61 2.66
C ASN A 79 7.86 18.29 4.01
N SER A 80 6.78 19.01 4.34
CA SER A 80 5.98 18.77 5.53
C SER A 80 5.17 17.49 5.37
N VAL A 81 4.91 16.82 6.49
CA VAL A 81 4.07 15.62 6.52
C VAL A 81 2.62 16.03 6.26
N PHE A 82 2.07 15.55 5.14
CA PHE A 82 0.68 15.74 4.76
C PHE A 82 -0.24 14.70 5.41
N ARG A 83 0.16 13.42 5.39
CA ARG A 83 -0.61 12.29 5.93
C ARG A 83 0.30 11.12 6.27
N ILE A 84 -0.03 10.38 7.32
CA ILE A 84 0.61 9.11 7.67
C ILE A 84 -0.47 8.03 7.69
N ILE A 85 -0.19 6.89 7.06
CA ILE A 85 -1.07 5.72 7.05
C ILE A 85 -0.28 4.55 7.63
N GLU A 86 -0.71 4.01 8.76
CA GLU A 86 -0.09 2.85 9.38
C GLU A 86 -0.87 1.58 9.05
N PHE A 87 -0.16 0.52 8.68
CA PHE A 87 -0.73 -0.81 8.54
C PHE A 87 -0.02 -1.78 9.49
N ARG A 88 -0.81 -2.57 10.19
CA ARG A 88 -0.35 -3.54 11.19
C ARG A 88 -0.92 -4.89 10.84
N CYS A 89 -0.11 -5.93 11.00
CA CYS A 89 -0.51 -7.30 10.70
C CYS A 89 -1.05 -7.51 9.26
N ALA A 90 -0.39 -6.90 8.27
CA ALA A 90 -0.76 -7.00 6.87
C ALA A 90 -0.13 -8.23 6.20
N TYR A 91 -0.81 -8.83 5.23
CA TYR A 91 -0.29 -9.91 4.40
C TYR A 91 -0.17 -9.44 2.96
N ILE A 92 0.98 -9.70 2.33
CA ILE A 92 1.16 -9.44 0.90
C ILE A 92 0.43 -10.54 0.13
N VAL A 93 -0.72 -10.23 -0.45
CA VAL A 93 -1.56 -11.23 -1.14
C VAL A 93 -1.46 -11.17 -2.65
N TYR A 94 -0.80 -10.14 -3.18
CA TYR A 94 -0.59 -9.95 -4.60
C TYR A 94 0.73 -9.24 -4.82
N TYR A 95 1.47 -9.73 -5.79
CA TYR A 95 2.67 -9.12 -6.33
C TYR A 95 2.61 -9.23 -7.85
N LYS A 96 2.86 -8.12 -8.53
CA LYS A 96 3.04 -8.07 -9.98
C LYS A 96 4.21 -7.17 -10.29
N GLU A 97 5.11 -7.63 -11.14
CA GLU A 97 6.20 -6.86 -11.69
C GLU A 97 6.04 -6.76 -13.21
N VAL A 98 6.26 -5.57 -13.75
CA VAL A 98 6.20 -5.28 -15.18
C VAL A 98 7.48 -4.57 -15.59
N PHE A 99 8.32 -5.29 -16.33
CA PHE A 99 9.48 -4.74 -16.98
C PHE A 99 9.12 -4.39 -18.44
N ASN A 100 9.33 -3.14 -18.83
CA ASN A 100 9.09 -2.69 -20.20
C ASN A 100 10.33 -1.93 -20.67
N VAL A 101 10.98 -2.46 -21.71
CA VAL A 101 12.22 -1.92 -22.27
C VAL A 101 12.03 -0.50 -22.82
N ASP A 102 10.82 -0.18 -23.30
CA ASP A 102 10.51 1.13 -23.89
C ASP A 102 10.06 2.17 -22.85
N LYS A 103 9.68 1.75 -21.64
CA LYS A 103 9.34 2.67 -20.55
C LYS A 103 10.56 2.92 -19.67
N LYS A 104 10.89 4.19 -19.45
CA LYS A 104 12.04 4.64 -18.65
C LYS A 104 12.10 4.10 -17.21
N ARG A 105 11.02 3.51 -16.66
CA ARG A 105 11.00 2.93 -15.31
C ARG A 105 10.17 1.65 -15.24
N PRO A 106 10.74 0.55 -14.72
CA PRO A 106 9.98 -0.65 -14.41
C PRO A 106 9.02 -0.41 -13.22
N LEU A 107 7.87 -1.11 -13.21
CA LEU A 107 6.78 -0.91 -12.25
C LEU A 107 6.42 -2.22 -11.53
N PHE A 108 6.26 -2.18 -10.21
CA PHE A 108 5.75 -3.32 -9.41
C PHE A 108 4.61 -2.83 -8.57
N THR A 109 3.60 -3.67 -8.40
CA THR A 109 2.40 -3.38 -7.65
C THR A 109 2.19 -4.49 -6.64
N ALA A 110 2.17 -4.14 -5.35
CA ALA A 110 1.87 -5.06 -4.27
C ALA A 110 0.51 -4.70 -3.64
N HIS A 111 -0.27 -5.70 -3.25
CA HIS A 111 -1.48 -5.50 -2.46
C HIS A 111 -1.35 -6.17 -1.08
N PRO A 112 -0.96 -5.43 -0.04
CA PRO A 112 -1.20 -5.85 1.33
C PRO A 112 -2.71 -5.86 1.69
N ILE A 113 -3.15 -6.92 2.39
CA ILE A 113 -4.44 -6.99 3.08
C ILE A 113 -4.20 -7.06 4.59
N ASN A 114 -4.80 -6.15 5.36
CA ASN A 114 -4.85 -6.26 6.82
C ASN A 114 -5.85 -7.36 7.21
N GLN A 115 -5.40 -8.39 7.95
CA GLN A 115 -6.33 -9.25 8.69
C GLN A 115 -6.51 -8.68 10.10
N GLY A 116 -7.65 -8.03 10.33
CA GLY A 116 -8.04 -7.61 11.68
C GLY A 116 -9.10 -6.52 11.63
N GLU A 117 -10.23 -6.78 12.29
CA GLU A 117 -11.42 -5.91 12.42
C GLU A 117 -11.18 -4.53 13.06
N ASN A 118 -9.94 -4.09 13.31
CA ASN A 118 -9.67 -2.82 13.98
C ASN A 118 -8.35 -2.18 13.56
N SER A 119 -8.26 -1.71 12.31
CA SER A 119 -7.28 -0.67 11.97
C SER A 119 -7.88 0.35 11.00
N LEU A 120 -8.90 1.06 11.51
CA LEU A 120 -9.09 2.47 11.16
C LEU A 120 -7.91 3.23 11.76
N ILE A 121 -6.98 3.67 10.93
CA ILE A 121 -6.13 4.82 11.25
C ILE A 121 -6.22 5.76 10.05
N LEU A 122 -6.88 6.90 10.29
CA LEU A 122 -7.10 8.02 9.37
C LEU A 122 -5.79 8.66 8.92
#